data_AF-A0A2E3USN4-F1
#
_entry.id   AF-A0A2E3USN4-F1
#
_cell.length_a   1.000
_cell.length_b   1.000
_cell.length_c   1.000
_cell.angle_alpha   90.00
_cell.angle_beta   90.00
_cell.angle_gamma   90.00
#
_symmetry.space_group_name_H-M   'P 1'
#
loop_
_entity.id
_entity.type
_entity.pdbx_description
1 polymer ?
#
loop_
_entity_poly.entity_id
_entity_poly.type
_entity_poly.pdbx_seq_one_letter_code
_entity_poly.pdbx_strand_id
1 'polypeptide(L)'
;MKELSEIDVDRIIEMAWEDRTPFEAIELQFEISEKQIIKLMRTNLKKSSFKLWRKRVHSKISQKHLHKRNPDISRFKCSRQRLISNNRISKR
;
A
#
# COMPACT_ATOMS: atom_id res chain seq x y z
N MET A 1 11.10 5.60 16.45
CA MET A 1 10.38 5.65 15.16
C MET A 1 11.39 5.31 14.09
N LYS A 2 11.15 4.31 13.23
CA LYS A 2 12.05 4.03 12.11
C LYS A 2 12.03 5.24 11.18
N GLU A 3 13.19 5.78 10.85
CA GLU A 3 13.29 6.80 9.81
C GLU A 3 13.03 6.12 8.47
N LEU A 4 11.90 6.45 7.85
CA LEU A 4 11.57 5.98 6.50
C LEU A 4 12.20 6.95 5.51
N SER A 5 13.02 6.43 4.60
CA SER A 5 13.51 7.23 3.48
C SER A 5 12.35 7.57 2.53
N GLU A 6 12.54 8.58 1.67
CA GLU A 6 11.55 8.90 0.64
C GLU A 6 11.25 7.68 -0.26
N ILE A 7 12.27 6.86 -0.53
CA ILE A 7 12.16 5.62 -1.31
C ILE A 7 11.29 4.59 -0.58
N ASP A 8 11.46 4.45 0.73
CA ASP A 8 10.63 3.54 1.54
C ASP A 8 9.17 4.00 1.53
N VAL A 9 8.93 5.31 1.67
CA VAL A 9 7.58 5.88 1.63
C VAL A 9 6.92 5.59 0.29
N ASP A 10 7.61 5.82 -0.84
CA ASP A 10 7.06 5.50 -2.16
C ASP A 10 6.80 4.01 -2.32
N ARG A 11 7.73 3.15 -1.85
CA ARG A 11 7.57 1.70 -1.89
C ARG A 11 6.37 1.22 -1.06
N ILE A 12 6.18 1.79 0.13
CA ILE A 12 5.02 1.51 0.99
C ILE A 12 3.73 1.94 0.28
N ILE A 13 3.72 3.11 -0.36
CA ILE A 13 2.52 3.58 -1.09
C ILE A 13 2.22 2.66 -2.27
N GLU A 14 3.24 2.22 -3.03
CA GLU A 14 3.07 1.22 -4.09
C GLU A 14 2.45 -0.08 -3.57
N MET A 15 3.05 -0.69 -2.56
CA MET A 15 2.57 -1.92 -1.96
C MET A 15 1.16 -1.74 -1.39
N ALA A 16 0.91 -0.61 -0.74
CA ALA A 16 -0.40 -0.31 -0.18
C ALA A 16 -1.45 -0.04 -1.26
N TRP A 17 -1.11 0.35 -2.49
CA TRP A 17 -2.08 0.46 -3.60
C TRP A 17 -2.47 -0.90 -4.19
N GLU A 18 -1.59 -1.90 -4.11
CA GLU A 18 -1.84 -3.23 -4.67
C GLU A 18 -2.81 -4.06 -3.84
N ASP A 19 -3.92 -4.48 -4.44
CA ASP A 19 -4.93 -5.30 -3.76
C ASP A 19 -4.45 -6.70 -3.33
N ARG A 20 -3.28 -7.13 -3.82
CA ARG A 20 -2.70 -8.47 -3.58
C ARG A 20 -1.55 -8.47 -2.58
N THR A 21 -1.17 -7.30 -2.08
CA THR A 21 -0.08 -7.16 -1.10
C THR A 21 -0.72 -7.01 0.28
N PRO A 22 -0.57 -8.02 1.16
CA PRO A 22 -1.20 -7.97 2.47
C PRO A 22 -0.55 -6.90 3.35
N PHE A 23 -1.33 -6.26 4.23
CA PHE A 23 -0.77 -5.28 5.18
C PHE A 23 0.28 -5.92 6.09
N GLU A 24 0.09 -7.20 6.41
CA GLU A 24 1.03 -8.00 7.18
C GLU A 24 2.40 -8.11 6.48
N ALA A 25 2.45 -8.16 5.14
CA ALA A 25 3.73 -8.16 4.42
C ALA A 25 4.43 -6.81 4.48
N ILE A 26 3.67 -5.70 4.44
CA ILE A 26 4.22 -4.35 4.60
C ILE A 26 4.72 -4.15 6.03
N GLU A 27 3.98 -4.65 7.02
CA GLU A 27 4.37 -4.62 8.42
C GLU A 27 5.64 -5.42 8.68
N LEU A 28 5.78 -6.63 8.11
CA LEU A 28 7.00 -7.43 8.24
C LEU A 28 8.22 -6.76 7.58
N GLN A 29 8.03 -6.09 6.45
CA GLN A 29 9.15 -5.50 5.71
C GLN A 29 9.59 -4.14 6.26
N PHE A 30 8.64 -3.31 6.72
CA PHE A 30 8.88 -1.92 7.11
C PHE A 30 8.60 -1.65 8.60
N GLU A 31 8.18 -2.65 9.37
CA GLU A 31 7.86 -2.56 10.80
C GLU A 31 6.82 -1.48 11.11
N ILE A 32 5.82 -1.35 10.22
CA ILE A 32 4.74 -0.37 10.31
C ILE A 32 3.38 -1.06 10.35
N SER A 33 2.60 -0.71 11.37
CA SER A 33 1.24 -1.20 11.54
C SER A 33 0.28 -0.67 10.45
N GLU A 34 -0.83 -1.36 10.23
CA GLU A 34 -1.88 -0.92 9.31
C GLU A 34 -2.33 0.53 9.58
N LYS A 35 -2.46 0.91 10.86
CA LYS A 35 -2.83 2.27 11.25
C LYS A 35 -1.82 3.31 10.76
N GLN A 36 -0.53 3.01 10.86
CA GLN A 36 0.54 3.88 10.37
C GLN A 36 0.52 3.95 8.84
N ILE A 37 0.29 2.84 8.15
CA ILE A 37 0.13 2.81 6.68
C ILE A 37 -1.05 3.70 6.26
N ILE A 38 -2.20 3.61 6.92
CA ILE A 38 -3.37 4.46 6.61
C ILE A 38 -3.05 5.93 6.81
N LYS A 39 -2.35 6.27 7.91
CA LYS A 39 -1.91 7.65 8.18
C LYS A 39 -0.97 8.15 7.08
N LEU A 40 0.02 7.34 6.70
CA LEU A 40 1.00 7.63 5.66
C LEU A 40 0.32 7.79 4.28
N MET A 41 -0.65 6.95 3.95
CA MET A 41 -1.43 7.06 2.73
C MET A 41 -2.26 8.36 2.71
N ARG A 42 -2.85 8.74 3.84
CA ARG A 42 -3.65 9.96 3.97
C ARG A 42 -2.81 11.23 3.82
N THR A 43 -1.57 11.23 4.28
CA THR A 43 -0.67 12.40 4.16
C THR A 43 -0.11 12.55 2.75
N ASN A 44 0.24 11.44 2.10
CA ASN A 44 0.96 11.45 0.82
C ASN A 44 0.06 11.42 -0.42
N LEU A 45 -1.19 10.98 -0.30
CA LEU A 45 -2.15 11.00 -1.41
C LEU A 45 -2.96 12.30 -1.47
N LYS A 46 -3.43 12.63 -2.68
CA LYS A 46 -4.52 13.59 -2.85
C LYS A 46 -5.79 13.05 -2.19
N LYS A 47 -6.62 13.93 -1.66
CA LYS A 47 -7.86 13.57 -0.94
C LYS A 47 -8.79 12.65 -1.76
N SER A 48 -8.94 12.93 -3.06
CA SER A 48 -9.74 12.09 -3.98
C SER A 48 -9.16 10.69 -4.15
N SER A 49 -7.85 10.58 -4.39
CA SER A 49 -7.14 9.30 -4.50
C SER A 49 -7.21 8.49 -3.21
N PHE A 50 -7.04 9.14 -2.05
CA PHE A 50 -7.19 8.48 -0.74
C PHE A 50 -8.60 7.93 -0.53
N LYS A 51 -9.65 8.70 -0.86
CA LYS A 51 -11.05 8.23 -0.77
C LYS A 51 -11.29 6.99 -1.64
N LEU A 52 -10.81 6.99 -2.89
CA LEU A 52 -10.93 5.83 -3.80
C LEU A 52 -10.18 4.60 -3.25
N TRP A 53 -8.96 4.79 -2.80
CA TRP A 53 -8.17 3.73 -2.17
C TRP A 53 -8.86 3.18 -0.93
N ARG A 54 -9.37 4.04 -0.04
CA ARG A 54 -10.03 3.61 1.19
C ARG A 54 -11.33 2.86 0.90
N LYS A 55 -12.11 3.31 -0.11
CA LYS A 55 -13.29 2.58 -0.58
C LYS A 55 -12.93 1.17 -1.06
N ARG A 56 -11.80 0.99 -1.77
CA ARG A 56 -11.33 -0.34 -2.20
C ARG A 56 -10.84 -1.19 -1.03
N VAL A 57 -10.02 -0.64 -0.13
CA VAL A 57 -9.51 -1.39 1.04
C VAL A 57 -10.64 -1.87 1.93
N HIS A 58 -11.66 -1.03 2.13
CA HIS A 58 -12.80 -1.35 2.96
C HIS A 58 -13.87 -2.19 2.25
N SER A 59 -13.88 -2.23 0.90
CA SER A 59 -14.81 -3.09 0.17
C SER A 59 -14.36 -4.54 0.17
N LYS A 60 -15.31 -5.46 -0.04
CA LYS A 60 -15.07 -6.92 -0.09
C LYS A 60 -14.16 -7.38 -1.23
N ILE A 61 -13.75 -6.47 -2.12
CA ILE A 61 -12.91 -6.76 -3.29
C ILE A 61 -11.43 -6.82 -2.90
N SER A 62 -11.01 -6.12 -1.85
CA SER A 62 -9.62 -6.09 -1.40
C SER A 62 -9.19 -7.42 -0.78
N GLN A 63 -8.08 -7.99 -1.30
CA GLN A 63 -7.44 -9.22 -0.82
C GLN A 63 -6.21 -8.92 0.05
N LYS A 64 -6.10 -7.69 0.59
CA LYS A 64 -4.94 -7.17 1.36
C LYS A 64 -4.81 -7.72 2.78
N HIS A 65 -5.54 -8.76 3.11
CA HIS A 65 -5.38 -9.46 4.37
C HIS A 65 -4.94 -10.86 4.04
N LEU A 66 -3.94 -11.36 4.76
CA LEU A 66 -3.34 -12.67 4.47
C LEU A 66 -4.40 -13.78 4.41
N HIS A 67 -5.37 -13.74 5.33
CA HIS A 67 -6.49 -14.67 5.43
C HIS A 67 -7.45 -14.67 4.23
N LYS A 68 -7.50 -13.58 3.45
CA LYS A 68 -8.38 -13.47 2.29
C LYS A 68 -7.70 -13.87 0.99
N ARG A 69 -6.36 -13.95 0.97
CA ARG A 69 -5.57 -14.22 -0.23
C ARG A 69 -5.69 -15.69 -0.65
N ASN A 70 -5.91 -15.94 -1.95
CA ASN A 70 -5.90 -17.29 -2.50
C ASN A 70 -4.52 -17.97 -2.28
N PRO A 71 -4.46 -19.17 -1.65
CA PRO A 71 -3.22 -19.91 -1.42
C PRO A 71 -2.43 -20.25 -2.69
N ASP A 72 -3.06 -20.36 -3.86
CA ASP A 72 -2.38 -20.66 -5.13
C ASP A 72 -1.44 -19.53 -5.58
N ILE A 73 -1.57 -18.34 -4.99
CA ILE A 73 -0.77 -17.17 -5.33
C ILE A 73 0.51 -17.17 -4.48
N SER A 74 1.60 -17.72 -5.01
CA SER A 74 2.92 -17.74 -4.36
C SER A 74 3.76 -16.47 -4.58
N ARG A 75 3.49 -15.72 -5.64
CA ARG A 75 4.31 -14.56 -6.02
C ARG A 75 4.25 -13.42 -5.00
N PHE A 76 5.40 -12.84 -4.68
CA PHE A 76 5.54 -11.72 -3.76
C PHE A 76 5.15 -10.36 -4.39
N LYS A 77 5.44 -10.17 -5.69
CA LYS A 77 5.15 -8.91 -6.43
C LYS A 77 4.22 -9.10 -7.63
N CYS A 78 3.55 -8.03 -8.03
CA CYS A 78 2.80 -7.95 -9.29
C CYS A 78 3.74 -7.68 -10.47
N SER A 79 3.62 -8.44 -11.57
CA SER A 79 4.37 -8.16 -12.80
C SER A 79 3.95 -6.85 -13.49
N ARG A 80 2.74 -6.36 -13.23
CA ARG A 80 2.19 -5.10 -13.75
C ARG A 80 2.27 -3.94 -12.74
N GLN A 81 3.07 -4.08 -11.69
CA GLN A 81 3.32 -2.99 -10.75
C GLN A 81 3.92 -1.80 -11.53
N ARG A 82 3.22 -0.66 -11.55
CA ARG A 82 3.67 0.58 -12.20
C ARG A 82 4.07 1.59 -11.15
N LEU A 83 5.07 2.40 -11.48
CA LEU A 83 5.45 3.59 -10.71
C LEU A 83 4.23 4.53 -10.60
N ILE A 84 4.01 5.09 -9.41
CA ILE A 84 2.85 5.94 -9.14
C ILE A 84 3.14 7.38 -9.59
N SER A 85 2.69 7.71 -10.80
CA SER A 85 2.96 9.01 -11.46
C SER A 85 2.14 10.20 -10.96
N ASN A 86 1.31 10.04 -9.92
CA ASN A 86 0.36 11.08 -9.48
C ASN A 86 0.24 11.26 -7.95
N ASN A 87 1.21 10.74 -7.18
CA ASN A 87 1.31 11.02 -5.75
C ASN A 87 1.69 12.49 -5.52
N ARG A 88 1.39 13.03 -4.33
CA ARG A 88 1.89 14.37 -3.95
C ARG A 88 3.43 14.41 -3.94
N ILE A 89 4.06 13.25 -3.79
CA ILE A 89 5.51 13.03 -3.84
C ILE A 89 6.06 13.14 -5.27
N SER A 90 5.31 12.70 -6.29
CA SER A 90 5.79 12.62 -7.70
C SER A 90 6.05 13.96 -8.41
N LYS A 91 5.83 15.10 -7.74
CA LYS A 91 6.09 16.44 -8.28
C LYS A 91 7.42 17.01 -7.76
N ARG A 92 8.51 16.28 -7.94
CA ARG A 92 9.86 16.78 -7.67
C ARG A 92 10.66 16.81 -8.95
#